data_AF-L1KWE7-F1
#
_entry.id   AF-L1KWE7-F1
#
_cell.length_a   1.000
_cell.length_b   1.000
_cell.length_c   1.000
_cell.angle_alpha   90.00
_cell.angle_beta   90.00
_cell.angle_gamma   90.00
#
_symmetry.space_group_name_H-M   'P 1'
#
loop_
_entity.id
_entity.type
_entity.pdbx_description
1 polymer ?
#
loop_
_entity_poly.entity_id
_entity_poly.type
_entity_poly.pdbx_seq_one_letter_code
_entity_poly.pdbx_strand_id
1 'polypeptide(L)'
;MAALDELEEARSVWLDYEVQFAQRRKKEKHDGLRRPGSVDDWHRLTWGGFGVAWCDDPKVHPHEPLAEVLRRLIAALEREPGSTCPVCDGERLMWKYDLAHEPSSGPVCSECGIVVPRPVLTPEALAESRRVRLLVSA
;
A
#
# COMPACT_ATOMS: atom_id res chain seq x y z
N MET A 1 -25.22 -4.26 8.97
CA MET A 1 -23.83 -4.63 9.26
C MET A 1 -23.03 -3.36 9.09
N ALA A 2 -22.61 -2.75 10.19
CA ALA A 2 -22.42 -1.31 10.26
C ALA A 2 -21.04 -0.98 10.84
N ALA A 3 -20.05 -0.75 9.97
CA ALA A 3 -18.67 -0.35 10.28
C ALA A 3 -17.81 -1.31 11.14
N LEU A 4 -18.28 -1.80 12.29
CA LEU A 4 -17.50 -2.69 13.15
C LEU A 4 -17.21 -4.02 12.44
N ASP A 5 -18.23 -4.64 11.85
CA ASP A 5 -18.09 -5.91 11.11
C ASP A 5 -17.05 -5.79 9.99
N GLU A 6 -17.02 -4.65 9.30
CA GLU A 6 -16.05 -4.36 8.23
C GLU A 6 -14.62 -4.23 8.79
N LEU A 7 -14.46 -3.54 9.92
CA LEU A 7 -13.16 -3.43 10.60
C LEU A 7 -12.68 -4.78 11.13
N GLU A 8 -13.57 -5.62 11.64
CA GLU A 8 -13.25 -6.97 12.09
C GLU A 8 -12.83 -7.87 10.92
N GLU A 9 -13.50 -7.77 9.78
CA GLU A 9 -13.12 -8.47 8.56
C GLU A 9 -11.75 -8.02 8.06
N ALA A 10 -11.52 -6.70 7.97
CA ALA A 10 -10.23 -6.13 7.60
C ALA A 10 -9.12 -6.54 8.56
N ARG A 11 -9.41 -6.58 9.87
CA ARG A 11 -8.49 -7.07 10.89
C ARG A 11 -8.15 -8.54 10.69
N SER A 12 -9.12 -9.39 10.33
CA SER A 12 -8.86 -10.79 10.02
C SER A 12 -7.88 -10.92 8.85
N VAL A 13 -8.10 -10.17 7.76
CA VAL A 13 -7.20 -10.16 6.59
C VAL A 13 -5.78 -9.74 7.00
N TRP A 14 -5.65 -8.69 7.79
CA TRP A 14 -4.35 -8.23 8.28
C TRP A 14 -3.65 -9.26 9.16
N LEU A 15 -4.35 -9.87 10.12
CA LEU A 15 -3.76 -10.86 11.01
C LEU A 15 -3.31 -12.12 10.27
N ASP A 16 -4.06 -12.55 9.26
CA ASP A 16 -3.66 -13.66 8.40
C ASP A 16 -2.37 -13.32 7.65
N TYR A 17 -2.27 -12.12 7.08
CA TYR A 17 -1.05 -11.62 6.46
C TYR A 17 0.14 -11.61 7.44
N GLU A 18 -0.05 -11.12 8.66
CA GLU A 18 0.99 -11.09 9.71
C GLU A 18 1.53 -12.49 10.02
N VAL A 19 0.64 -13.49 10.10
CA VAL A 19 1.04 -14.89 10.29
C VAL A 19 1.88 -15.38 9.10
N GLN A 20 1.46 -15.13 7.87
CA GLN A 20 2.21 -15.53 6.68
C GLN A 20 3.58 -14.85 6.60
N PHE A 21 3.64 -13.55 6.89
CA PHE A 21 4.88 -12.79 6.97
C PHE A 21 5.84 -13.41 8.00
N ALA A 22 5.36 -13.70 9.21
CA ALA A 22 6.16 -14.29 10.27
C ALA A 22 6.72 -15.67 9.88
N GLN A 23 5.91 -16.51 9.24
CA GLN A 23 6.34 -17.84 8.77
C GLN A 23 7.39 -17.73 7.66
N ARG A 24 7.17 -16.86 6.67
CA ARG A 24 8.13 -16.59 5.59
C ARG A 24 9.46 -16.10 6.14
N ARG A 25 9.45 -15.09 7.02
CA ARG A 25 10.66 -14.55 7.65
C ARG A 25 11.37 -15.58 8.52
N LYS A 26 10.65 -16.48 9.19
CA LYS A 26 11.26 -17.58 9.96
C LYS A 26 12.03 -18.54 9.04
N LYS A 27 11.42 -18.92 7.91
CA LYS A 27 12.06 -19.75 6.88
C LYS A 27 13.29 -19.07 6.28
N GLU A 28 13.17 -17.82 5.85
CA GLU A 28 14.29 -17.05 5.29
C GLU A 28 15.46 -16.91 6.28
N LYS A 29 15.17 -16.65 7.56
CA LYS A 29 16.21 -16.62 8.61
C LYS A 29 16.91 -17.96 8.78
N HIS A 30 16.17 -19.06 8.67
CA HIS A 30 16.71 -20.42 8.69
C HIS A 30 17.61 -20.68 7.48
N ASP A 31 17.17 -20.23 6.30
CA ASP A 31 17.91 -20.34 5.03
C ASP A 31 19.08 -19.34 4.91
N GLY A 32 19.37 -18.58 5.97
CA GLY A 32 20.50 -17.63 6.04
C GLY A 32 20.21 -16.22 5.51
N LEU A 33 19.01 -15.96 5.00
CA LEU A 33 18.58 -14.64 4.53
C LEU A 33 18.21 -13.72 5.70
N ARG A 34 19.18 -12.90 6.12
CA ARG A 34 19.04 -11.99 7.27
C ARG A 34 18.54 -10.59 6.91
N ARG A 35 18.67 -10.16 5.65
CA ARG A 35 18.19 -8.86 5.19
C ARG A 35 16.76 -8.98 4.65
N PRO A 36 15.79 -8.23 5.20
CA PRO A 36 14.43 -8.15 4.64
C PRO A 36 14.45 -7.58 3.22
N GLY A 37 13.50 -8.00 2.39
CA GLY A 37 13.31 -7.50 1.03
C GLY A 37 12.54 -6.17 0.98
N SER A 38 12.42 -5.56 -0.20
CA SER A 38 11.63 -4.32 -0.40
C SER A 38 10.14 -4.50 -0.07
N VAL A 39 9.60 -5.70 -0.24
CA VAL A 39 8.23 -6.05 0.18
C VAL A 39 8.07 -5.90 1.70
N ASP A 40 9.11 -6.26 2.46
CA ASP A 40 9.09 -6.15 3.92
C ASP A 40 9.22 -4.69 4.40
N ASP A 41 9.64 -3.74 3.53
CA ASP A 41 9.64 -2.32 3.86
C ASP A 41 8.21 -1.80 4.07
N TRP A 42 7.23 -2.27 3.30
CA TRP A 42 5.82 -1.91 3.51
C TRP A 42 5.33 -2.39 4.88
N HIS A 43 5.60 -3.65 5.23
CA HIS A 43 5.28 -4.18 6.56
C HIS A 43 5.99 -3.40 7.67
N ARG A 44 7.25 -3.00 7.49
CA ARG A 44 7.98 -2.16 8.47
C ARG A 44 7.35 -0.79 8.64
N LEU A 45 6.80 -0.19 7.58
CA LEU A 45 6.20 1.15 7.61
C LEU A 45 4.77 1.14 8.16
N THR A 46 4.09 -0.01 8.15
CA THR A 46 2.68 -0.14 8.52
C THR A 46 2.45 -0.62 9.96
N TRP A 47 3.24 -0.09 10.92
CA TRP A 47 3.29 -0.49 12.35
C TRP A 47 1.98 -1.07 12.91
N GLY A 48 1.90 -2.39 13.07
CA GLY A 48 0.76 -3.06 13.70
C GLY A 48 -0.57 -2.91 12.96
N GLY A 49 -0.55 -2.59 11.66
CA GLY A 49 -1.72 -2.33 10.84
C GLY A 49 -2.08 -0.84 10.72
N PHE A 50 -1.36 0.06 11.40
CA PHE A 50 -1.55 1.50 11.19
C PHE A 50 -0.97 1.90 9.84
N GLY A 51 -1.80 2.53 8.98
CA GLY A 51 -1.33 3.03 7.68
C GLY A 51 -1.43 2.09 6.49
N VAL A 52 -1.95 0.88 6.69
CA VAL A 52 -2.03 -0.18 5.65
C VAL A 52 -2.82 0.22 4.41
N ALA A 53 -3.85 1.07 4.57
CA ALA A 53 -4.69 1.58 3.49
C ALA A 53 -4.96 3.07 3.68
N TRP A 54 -3.89 3.87 3.78
CA TRP A 54 -4.01 5.30 4.05
C TRP A 54 -4.60 6.06 2.86
N CYS A 55 -5.62 6.90 3.12
CA CYS A 55 -6.11 7.89 2.18
C CYS A 55 -5.83 9.29 2.76
N ASP A 56 -5.17 10.15 1.98
CA ASP A 56 -4.75 11.48 2.45
C ASP A 56 -5.94 12.44 2.60
N ASP A 57 -6.86 12.43 1.63
CA ASP A 57 -8.16 13.09 1.74
C ASP A 57 -9.20 12.04 2.11
N PRO A 58 -9.80 12.04 3.31
CA PRO A 58 -10.78 11.04 3.72
C PRO A 58 -12.09 11.12 2.91
N LYS A 59 -12.30 12.14 2.07
CA LYS A 59 -13.43 12.22 1.13
C LYS A 59 -13.16 11.50 -0.20
N VAL A 60 -11.90 11.19 -0.48
CA VAL A 60 -11.47 10.47 -1.68
C VAL A 60 -10.87 9.15 -1.21
N HIS A 61 -11.69 8.12 -1.20
CA HIS A 61 -11.33 6.79 -0.72
C HIS A 61 -11.91 5.71 -1.64
N PRO A 62 -11.38 4.48 -1.61
CA PRO A 62 -11.95 3.37 -2.37
C PRO A 62 -13.43 3.13 -2.01
N HIS A 63 -14.21 2.67 -2.98
CA HIS A 63 -15.63 2.34 -2.77
C HIS A 63 -15.83 0.93 -2.24
N GLU A 64 -14.84 0.06 -2.44
CA GLU A 64 -14.83 -1.31 -1.94
C GLU A 64 -14.65 -1.38 -0.42
N PRO A 65 -15.15 -2.45 0.23
CA PRO A 65 -14.93 -2.69 1.65
C PRO A 65 -13.45 -2.72 1.99
N LEU A 66 -13.09 -2.25 3.19
CA LEU A 66 -11.69 -2.17 3.63
C LEU A 66 -10.96 -3.52 3.54
N ALA A 67 -11.63 -4.63 3.86
CA ALA A 67 -11.07 -5.97 3.74
C ALA A 67 -10.66 -6.30 2.30
N GLU A 68 -11.45 -5.89 1.32
CA GLU A 68 -11.16 -6.08 -0.10
C GLU A 68 -9.99 -5.22 -0.56
N VAL A 69 -9.97 -3.94 -0.14
CA VAL A 69 -8.83 -3.04 -0.39
C VAL A 69 -7.53 -3.65 0.15
N LEU A 70 -7.56 -4.19 1.38
CA LEU A 70 -6.41 -4.86 1.98
C LEU A 70 -5.96 -6.10 1.20
N ARG A 71 -6.90 -6.97 0.79
CA ARG A 71 -6.57 -8.14 -0.04
C ARG A 71 -5.87 -7.74 -1.33
N ARG A 72 -6.38 -6.71 -2.01
CA ARG A 72 -5.77 -6.18 -3.24
C ARG A 72 -4.36 -5.65 -3.02
N LEU A 73 -4.13 -4.92 -1.94
CA LEU A 73 -2.81 -4.42 -1.58
C LEU A 73 -1.83 -5.55 -1.26
N ILE A 74 -2.26 -6.53 -0.45
CA ILE A 74 -1.44 -7.70 -0.10
C ILE A 74 -1.11 -8.51 -1.35
N ALA A 75 -2.10 -8.81 -2.20
CA ALA A 75 -1.88 -9.53 -3.44
C ALA A 75 -0.93 -8.77 -4.39
N ALA A 76 -0.98 -7.43 -4.39
CA ALA A 76 -0.07 -6.61 -5.18
C ALA A 76 1.37 -6.66 -4.68
N LEU A 77 1.60 -6.85 -3.39
CA LEU A 77 2.93 -7.01 -2.79
C LEU A 77 3.56 -8.39 -3.07
N GLU A 78 2.73 -9.38 -3.40
CA GLU A 78 3.15 -10.75 -3.66
C GLU A 78 3.39 -11.03 -5.16
N ARG A 79 3.06 -10.07 -6.05
CA ARG A 79 3.27 -10.16 -7.50
C ARG A 79 4.34 -9.19 -7.99
N GLU A 80 4.63 -9.25 -9.29
CA GLU A 80 5.52 -8.28 -9.93
C GLU A 80 4.96 -6.85 -9.85
N PRO A 81 5.81 -5.82 -9.60
CA PRO A 81 5.36 -4.44 -9.56
C PRO A 81 4.66 -4.00 -10.85
N GLY A 82 3.59 -3.21 -10.72
CA GLY A 82 2.78 -2.71 -11.84
C GLY A 82 2.95 -1.21 -12.09
N SER A 83 2.18 -0.68 -13.05
CA SER A 83 2.14 0.77 -13.35
C SER A 83 0.87 1.47 -12.85
N THR A 84 -0.11 0.71 -12.35
CA THR A 84 -1.43 1.21 -11.97
C THR A 84 -1.69 1.06 -10.47
N CYS A 85 -2.74 1.74 -9.98
CA CYS A 85 -3.21 1.54 -8.61
C CYS A 85 -3.71 0.10 -8.43
N PRO A 86 -3.20 -0.68 -7.47
CA PRO A 86 -3.64 -2.06 -7.24
C PRO A 86 -5.06 -2.16 -6.69
N VAL A 87 -5.64 -1.05 -6.22
CA VAL A 87 -6.97 -1.02 -5.61
C VAL A 87 -8.05 -0.77 -6.65
N CYS A 88 -7.89 0.23 -7.52
CA CYS A 88 -8.93 0.65 -8.47
C CYS A 88 -8.48 0.58 -9.94
N ASP A 89 -7.30 0.03 -10.22
CA ASP A 89 -6.65 -0.01 -11.55
C ASP A 89 -6.39 1.36 -12.21
N GLY A 90 -6.60 2.45 -11.47
CA GLY A 90 -6.37 3.81 -11.95
C GLY A 90 -4.90 4.07 -12.32
N GLU A 91 -4.68 4.70 -13.46
CA GLU A 91 -3.34 4.96 -14.02
C GLU A 91 -2.74 6.27 -13.49
N ARG A 92 -3.58 7.18 -12.97
CA ARG A 92 -3.16 8.50 -12.50
C ARG A 92 -2.67 8.44 -11.07
N LEU A 93 -1.36 8.34 -10.92
CA LEU A 93 -0.66 8.40 -9.64
C LEU A 93 0.07 9.75 -9.51
N MET A 94 -0.12 10.44 -8.39
CA MET A 94 0.54 11.71 -8.10
C MET A 94 1.39 11.61 -6.85
N TRP A 95 2.64 12.04 -6.93
CA TRP A 95 3.50 12.11 -5.76
C TRP A 95 3.05 13.25 -4.84
N LYS A 96 2.62 12.91 -3.62
CA LYS A 96 2.33 13.88 -2.56
C LYS A 96 3.49 13.96 -1.57
N TYR A 97 3.66 15.17 -1.04
CA TYR A 97 4.52 15.48 0.10
C TYR A 97 3.64 15.85 1.28
N ASP A 98 4.23 15.86 2.47
CA ASP A 98 3.59 16.27 3.72
C ASP A 98 2.33 15.47 4.08
N LEU A 99 2.34 14.17 3.75
CA LEU A 99 1.30 13.24 4.17
C LEU A 99 1.24 13.18 5.70
N ALA A 100 0.03 13.13 6.26
CA ALA A 100 -0.20 12.96 7.69
C ALA A 100 0.02 11.51 8.18
N HIS A 101 0.97 10.80 7.56
CA HIS A 101 1.29 9.40 7.77
C HIS A 101 2.74 9.12 7.35
N GLU A 102 3.40 8.12 7.94
CA GLU A 102 4.77 7.74 7.59
C GLU A 102 4.79 6.60 6.56
N PRO A 103 5.41 6.75 5.37
CA PRO A 103 6.26 7.85 4.96
C PRO A 103 5.46 9.12 4.64
N SER A 104 5.96 10.27 5.11
CA SER A 104 5.37 11.60 4.87
C SER A 104 5.34 12.03 3.39
N SER A 105 5.78 11.16 2.48
CA SER A 105 5.65 11.36 1.04
C SER A 105 5.48 10.03 0.31
N GLY A 106 4.68 10.03 -0.73
CA GLY A 106 4.37 8.82 -1.49
C GLY A 106 3.45 9.05 -2.68
N PRO A 107 3.31 8.04 -3.56
CA PRO A 107 2.38 8.10 -4.68
C PRO A 107 0.94 7.93 -4.18
N VAL A 108 0.07 8.84 -4.55
CA VAL A 108 -1.36 8.83 -4.24
C VAL A 108 -2.14 8.60 -5.52
N CYS A 109 -3.08 7.66 -5.50
CA CYS A 109 -4.00 7.47 -6.61
C CYS A 109 -4.96 8.67 -6.70
N SER A 110 -5.03 9.33 -7.85
CA SER A 110 -5.94 10.46 -8.06
C SER A 110 -7.41 10.07 -8.12
N GLU A 111 -7.71 8.78 -8.23
CA GLU A 111 -9.07 8.26 -8.41
C GLU A 111 -9.65 7.76 -7.09
N CYS A 112 -8.95 6.85 -6.40
CA CYS A 112 -9.41 6.31 -5.10
C CYS A 112 -8.69 6.90 -3.87
N GLY A 113 -7.74 7.83 -4.05
CA GLY A 113 -7.11 8.59 -2.96
C GLY A 113 -6.12 7.82 -2.08
N ILE A 114 -5.93 6.53 -2.31
CA ILE A 114 -5.02 5.71 -1.51
C ILE A 114 -3.55 6.09 -1.77
N VAL A 115 -2.76 6.09 -0.71
CA VAL A 115 -1.29 6.10 -0.79
C VAL A 115 -0.85 4.71 -1.23
N VAL A 116 -0.42 4.58 -2.48
CA VAL A 116 -0.01 3.31 -3.06
C VAL A 116 1.34 2.87 -2.48
N PRO A 117 1.49 1.63 -1.98
CA PRO A 117 2.77 1.14 -1.52
C PRO A 117 3.83 1.19 -2.61
N ARG A 118 4.96 1.84 -2.35
CA ARG A 118 6.04 1.96 -3.33
C ARG A 118 6.53 0.63 -3.92
N PRO A 119 6.64 -0.47 -3.15
CA PRO A 119 7.11 -1.76 -3.71
C PRO A 119 6.18 -2.37 -4.75
N VAL A 120 4.89 -1.97 -4.81
CA VAL A 120 3.94 -2.50 -5.79
C VAL A 120 4.00 -1.77 -7.13
N LEU A 121 4.79 -0.70 -7.22
CA LEU A 121 4.94 0.11 -8.42
C LEU A 121 6.31 -0.09 -9.05
N THR A 122 6.31 -0.14 -10.39
CA THR A 122 7.53 -0.10 -11.19
C THR A 122 8.32 1.19 -10.93
N PRO A 123 9.66 1.16 -11.08
CA PRO A 123 10.48 2.37 -11.02
C PRO A 123 10.00 3.48 -11.97
N GLU A 124 9.52 3.11 -13.15
CA GLU A 124 8.99 4.02 -14.16
C GLU A 124 7.71 4.71 -13.68
N ALA A 125 6.77 3.97 -13.12
CA ALA A 125 5.54 4.54 -12.57
C ALA A 125 5.82 5.47 -11.37
N LEU A 126 6.78 5.09 -10.52
CA LEU A 126 7.23 5.97 -9.43
C LEU A 126 7.86 7.26 -9.96
N ALA A 127 8.70 7.18 -11.00
CA ALA A 127 9.30 8.35 -11.62
C ALA A 127 8.23 9.25 -12.26
N GLU A 128 7.26 8.68 -12.96
CA GLU A 128 6.19 9.42 -13.62
C GLU A 128 5.29 10.15 -12.62
N SER A 129 4.92 9.50 -11.50
CA SER A 129 4.13 10.11 -10.44
C SER A 129 4.76 11.38 -9.86
N ARG A 130 6.10 11.48 -9.89
CA ARG A 130 6.86 12.66 -9.43
C ARG A 130 6.89 13.78 -10.47
N ARG A 131 6.76 13.45 -11.76
CA ARG A 131 6.80 14.42 -12.87
C ARG A 131 5.50 15.19 -13.03
N VAL A 132 4.35 14.56 -12.75
CA VAL A 132 3.02 15.20 -12.89
C VAL A 132 2.93 16.55 -12.16
N ARG A 133 3.66 16.72 -11.04
CA ARG A 133 3.73 18.00 -10.32
C ARG A 133 4.44 19.11 -11.09
N LEU A 134 5.47 18.79 -11.89
CA LEU A 134 6.25 19.80 -12.63
C LEU A 134 5.42 20.47 -13.73
N LEU A 135 4.43 19.77 -14.30
CA LEU A 135 3.57 20.31 -15.36
C LEU A 135 2.42 21.19 -14.84
N VAL A 136 2.05 21.08 -13.56
CA VAL A 136 0.97 21.88 -12.95
C VAL A 136 1.51 23.19 -12.33
N SER A 137 2.83 23.36 -12.27
CA SER A 137 3.49 24.55 -11.69
C SER A 137 4.20 25.45 -12.73
N ALA A 138 3.95 25.25 -14.03
CA ALA A 138 4.43 26.09 -15.13
C ALA A 138 3.27 26.82 -15.79
#